data_AF-A0A2D6N3T8-F1
#
_entry.id   AF-A0A2D6N3T8-F1
#
_cell.length_a   1.000
_cell.length_b   1.000
_cell.length_c   1.000
_cell.angle_alpha   90.00
_cell.angle_beta   90.00
_cell.angle_gamma   90.00
#
_symmetry.space_group_name_H-M   'P 1'
#
loop_
_entity.id
_entity.type
_entity.pdbx_description
1 polymer ?
#
loop_
_entity_poly.entity_id
_entity_poly.type
_entity_poly.pdbx_seq_one_letter_code
_entity_poly.pdbx_strand_id
1 'polypeptide(L)'
;PRAAEATPIVTRWGGERARMLYTADEGSGLFFIAMGLLEGDELAIDVNGKAIAAEHLRWQWYDDGRPPTCTMALSSPPFVYGDNYLGLRLTRAADGAEGDIVVRQLECFVRA
;
A
#
# COMPACT_ATOMS: atom_id res chain seq x y z
N PRO A 1 6.07 -0.62 -22.29
CA PRO A 1 6.10 -1.69 -21.28
C PRO A 1 6.91 -1.29 -20.03
N ARG A 2 6.25 -1.27 -18.87
CA ARG A 2 6.86 -1.07 -17.56
C ARG A 2 7.76 -2.27 -17.23
N ALA A 3 9.05 -2.03 -17.05
CA ALA A 3 9.94 -3.05 -16.51
C ALA A 3 9.73 -3.15 -15.00
N ALA A 4 9.79 -4.36 -14.45
CA ALA A 4 9.80 -4.58 -13.00
C ALA A 4 11.17 -4.17 -12.42
N GLU A 5 11.48 -2.87 -12.41
CA GLU A 5 12.67 -2.35 -11.73
C GLU A 5 12.28 -1.74 -10.38
N ALA A 6 12.87 -2.30 -9.34
CA ALA A 6 12.58 -2.04 -7.94
C ALA A 6 13.04 -0.65 -7.52
N THR A 7 12.20 0.36 -7.72
CA THR A 7 12.41 1.66 -7.09
C THR A 7 11.68 1.69 -5.75
N PRO A 8 12.38 1.73 -4.61
CA PRO A 8 11.72 1.82 -3.31
C PRO A 8 11.01 3.17 -3.22
N ILE A 9 9.68 3.13 -3.08
CA ILE A 9 8.89 4.31 -2.75
C ILE A 9 9.11 4.62 -1.27
N VAL A 10 10.15 5.40 -0.96
CA VAL A 10 10.45 5.83 0.41
C VAL A 10 9.62 7.06 0.75
N THR A 11 8.54 6.88 1.51
CA THR A 11 7.77 7.99 2.08
C THR A 11 8.19 8.21 3.54
N ARG A 12 8.81 9.37 3.83
CA ARG A 12 8.95 9.87 5.21
C ARG A 12 7.64 10.55 5.59
N TRP A 13 6.95 10.07 6.63
CA TRP A 13 5.73 10.71 7.08
C TRP A 13 6.04 11.80 8.12
N GLY A 14 5.80 13.06 7.73
CA GLY A 14 5.79 14.22 8.61
C GLY A 14 4.46 14.93 8.44
N GLY A 15 3.56 14.74 9.42
CA GLY A 15 2.40 15.58 9.75
C GLY A 15 1.47 16.03 8.61
N GLU A 16 0.29 15.42 8.51
CA GLU A 16 -1.00 16.10 8.80
C GLU A 16 -2.17 15.12 8.60
N ARG A 17 -3.22 15.33 9.40
CA ARG A 17 -4.37 14.45 9.59
C ARG A 17 -5.23 14.35 8.33
N ALA A 18 -5.36 13.15 7.78
CA ALA A 18 -6.43 12.83 6.86
C ALA A 18 -7.48 11.95 7.55
N ARG A 19 -8.74 12.19 7.22
CA ARG A 19 -9.92 11.57 7.82
C ARG A 19 -10.74 10.98 6.69
N MET A 20 -10.92 9.66 6.64
CA MET A 20 -11.98 9.05 5.82
C MET A 20 -12.45 7.68 6.34
N LEU A 21 -13.64 7.28 5.89
CA LEU A 21 -14.68 6.46 6.56
C LEU A 21 -14.72 4.98 6.11
N TYR A 22 -14.77 4.05 7.09
CA TYR A 22 -15.40 2.68 7.25
C TYR A 22 -15.59 1.72 6.04
N THR A 23 -15.60 0.37 6.11
CA THR A 23 -15.83 -0.73 7.12
C THR A 23 -14.85 -1.90 6.79
N ALA A 24 -14.44 -2.87 7.63
CA ALA A 24 -15.03 -3.60 8.74
C ALA A 24 -13.94 -4.22 9.67
N ASP A 25 -14.36 -4.50 10.91
CA ASP A 25 -13.71 -5.24 12.00
C ASP A 25 -12.46 -4.65 12.68
N GLU A 26 -12.45 -4.79 14.01
CA GLU A 26 -11.65 -4.08 15.02
C GLU A 26 -10.14 -3.92 14.69
N GLY A 27 -9.63 -2.68 14.72
CA GLY A 27 -8.19 -2.44 14.75
C GLY A 27 -7.68 -1.16 14.09
N SER A 28 -6.41 -0.87 14.39
CA SER A 28 -5.57 0.10 13.68
C SER A 28 -5.18 -0.44 12.30
N GLY A 29 -5.03 0.42 11.29
CA GLY A 29 -4.73 0.01 9.91
C GLY A 29 -3.76 0.94 9.19
N LEU A 30 -3.15 0.41 8.13
CA LEU A 30 -2.40 1.15 7.12
C LEU A 30 -3.20 1.14 5.82
N PHE A 31 -3.29 2.29 5.16
CA PHE A 31 -4.00 2.48 3.91
C PHE A 31 -3.10 3.21 2.91
N PHE A 32 -3.12 2.82 1.64
CA PHE A 32 -2.49 3.62 0.59
C PHE A 32 -3.20 3.56 -0.75
N ILE A 33 -2.97 4.59 -1.58
CA ILE A 33 -3.47 4.70 -2.95
C ILE A 33 -2.30 4.59 -3.93
N ALA A 34 -2.37 3.60 -4.83
CA ALA A 34 -1.32 3.34 -5.83
C ALA A 34 -1.75 3.82 -7.22
N MET A 35 -1.24 4.98 -7.65
CA MET A 35 -1.44 5.51 -8.99
C MET A 35 -0.67 4.66 -10.02
N GLY A 36 -1.30 4.35 -11.15
CA GLY A 36 -0.67 3.60 -12.25
C GLY A 36 -0.58 2.09 -12.02
N LEU A 37 -0.99 1.57 -10.86
CA LEU A 37 -1.08 0.14 -10.62
C LEU A 37 -2.32 -0.44 -11.32
N LEU A 38 -2.14 -1.55 -12.03
CA LEU A 38 -3.20 -2.26 -12.76
C LEU A 38 -3.56 -3.59 -12.08
N GLU A 39 -4.77 -4.11 -12.29
CA GLU A 39 -5.28 -5.31 -11.60
C GLU A 39 -4.46 -6.59 -11.87
N GLY A 40 -3.67 -6.60 -12.95
CA GLY A 40 -2.72 -7.68 -13.24
C GLY A 40 -1.29 -7.47 -12.72
N ASP A 41 -0.98 -6.32 -12.12
CA ASP A 41 0.32 -6.07 -11.50
C ASP A 41 0.42 -6.87 -10.19
N GLU A 42 1.58 -7.44 -9.91
CA GLU A 42 1.86 -8.10 -8.62
C GLU A 42 2.86 -7.25 -7.82
N LEU A 43 2.47 -6.84 -6.62
CA LEU A 43 3.32 -6.11 -5.69
C LEU A 43 3.72 -7.00 -4.50
N ALA A 44 5.03 -7.13 -4.27
CA ALA A 44 5.55 -7.53 -2.98
C ALA A 44 5.53 -6.33 -2.03
N ILE A 45 4.97 -6.53 -0.84
CA ILE A 45 4.89 -5.53 0.22
C ILE A 45 5.65 -6.03 1.44
N ASP A 46 6.46 -5.17 2.05
CA ASP A 46 7.10 -5.45 3.33
C ASP A 46 6.99 -4.26 4.28
N VAL A 47 7.01 -4.54 5.58
CA VAL A 47 7.06 -3.53 6.63
C VAL A 47 8.26 -3.82 7.51
N ASN A 48 9.15 -2.84 7.66
CA ASN A 48 10.41 -2.99 8.41
C ASN A 48 11.24 -4.19 7.95
N GLY A 49 11.24 -4.48 6.63
CA GLY A 49 11.95 -5.63 6.04
C GLY A 49 11.26 -6.98 6.23
N LYS A 50 10.07 -7.03 6.86
CA LYS A 50 9.27 -8.26 6.96
C LYS A 50 8.19 -8.26 5.88
N ALA A 51 8.23 -9.25 5.00
CA ALA A 51 7.21 -9.43 3.98
C ALA A 51 5.80 -9.56 4.60
N ILE A 52 4.84 -8.86 4.03
CA ILE A 52 3.41 -8.97 4.33
C ILE A 52 2.81 -9.95 3.33
N ALA A 53 2.20 -11.02 3.85
CA ALA A 53 1.55 -12.02 3.01
C ALA A 53 0.28 -11.45 2.35
N ALA A 54 -0.03 -11.91 1.13
CA ALA A 54 -1.10 -11.34 0.31
C ALA A 54 -2.48 -11.45 0.98
N GLU A 55 -2.71 -12.47 1.80
CA GLU A 55 -3.93 -12.67 2.57
C GLU A 55 -4.17 -11.59 3.65
N HIS A 56 -3.14 -10.81 4.01
CA HIS A 56 -3.26 -9.66 4.90
C HIS A 56 -3.50 -8.35 4.16
N LEU A 57 -3.41 -8.36 2.83
CA LEU A 57 -3.69 -7.22 1.97
C LEU A 57 -5.15 -7.25 1.55
N ARG A 58 -5.79 -6.08 1.57
CA ARG A 58 -7.16 -5.89 1.10
C ARG A 58 -7.12 -4.83 0.01
N TRP A 59 -7.19 -5.30 -1.23
CA TRP A 59 -7.24 -4.44 -2.41
C TRP A 59 -8.67 -4.09 -2.76
N GLN A 60 -8.89 -2.83 -3.12
CA GLN A 60 -10.11 -2.35 -3.74
C GLN A 60 -9.78 -1.77 -5.11
N TRP A 61 -10.33 -2.41 -6.13
CA TRP A 61 -10.31 -1.95 -7.52
C TRP A 61 -11.63 -1.26 -7.86
N TYR A 62 -11.59 -0.28 -8.76
CA TYR A 62 -12.76 0.49 -9.16
C TYR A 62 -12.89 0.51 -10.68
N ASP A 63 -14.08 0.24 -11.19
CA ASP A 63 -14.36 0.21 -12.64
C ASP A 63 -14.45 1.61 -13.28
N ASP A 64 -14.49 2.67 -12.46
CA ASP A 64 -14.63 4.06 -12.92
C ASP A 64 -13.29 4.78 -13.15
N GLY A 65 -12.20 4.01 -13.22
CA GLY A 65 -10.86 4.53 -13.50
C GLY A 65 -10.17 5.20 -12.30
N ARG A 66 -10.78 5.12 -11.10
CA ARG A 66 -10.07 5.53 -9.87
C ARG A 66 -8.88 4.60 -9.60
N PRO A 67 -7.77 5.14 -9.06
CA PRO A 67 -6.63 4.32 -8.67
C PRO A 67 -7.03 3.30 -7.60
N PRO A 68 -6.42 2.10 -7.59
CA PRO A 68 -6.66 1.12 -6.56
C PRO A 68 -6.21 1.60 -5.19
N THR A 69 -6.88 1.08 -4.17
CA THR A 69 -6.46 1.26 -2.78
C THR A 69 -6.10 -0.07 -2.14
N CYS A 70 -5.16 -0.03 -1.21
CA CYS A 70 -4.79 -1.17 -0.40
C CYS A 70 -4.94 -0.82 1.07
N THR A 71 -5.52 -1.73 1.84
CA THR A 71 -5.57 -1.65 3.31
C THR A 71 -4.94 -2.90 3.91
N MET A 72 -4.25 -2.74 5.03
CA MET A 72 -3.77 -3.85 5.87
C MET A 72 -3.93 -3.51 7.35
N ALA A 73 -4.18 -4.51 8.19
CA ALA A 73 -4.25 -4.32 9.63
C ALA A 73 -2.85 -4.08 10.23
N LEU A 74 -2.74 -3.18 11.20
CA LEU A 74 -1.51 -3.01 11.97
C LEU A 74 -1.43 -4.10 13.04
N SER A 75 -0.64 -5.13 12.80
CA SER A 75 -0.30 -6.14 13.80
C SER A 75 1.17 -6.00 14.23
N SER A 76 1.42 -6.13 15.53
CA SER A 76 2.79 -6.17 16.05
C SER A 76 3.18 -7.62 16.33
N PRO A 77 4.29 -8.13 15.76
CA PRO A 77 5.09 -7.58 14.65
C PRO A 77 4.41 -7.79 13.28
N PRO A 78 4.70 -6.97 12.24
CA PRO A 78 5.95 -6.20 12.03
C PRO A 78 5.94 -4.72 12.41
N PHE A 79 4.80 -4.15 12.80
CA PHE A 79 4.75 -2.75 13.15
C PHE A 79 5.39 -2.51 14.53
N VAL A 80 6.16 -1.43 14.64
CA VAL A 80 6.80 -0.99 15.89
C VAL A 80 6.32 0.40 16.27
N TYR A 81 6.46 0.75 17.54
CA TYR A 81 6.20 2.12 17.98
C TYR A 81 7.25 3.07 17.38
N GLY A 82 6.78 4.21 16.85
CA GLY A 82 7.62 5.19 16.16
C GLY A 82 7.62 5.00 14.65
N ASP A 83 8.78 5.22 14.04
CA ASP A 83 8.93 5.17 12.59
C ASP A 83 8.86 3.74 12.05
N ASN A 84 8.12 3.56 10.97
CA ASN A 84 8.02 2.31 10.24
C ASN A 84 8.35 2.56 8.77
N TYR A 85 9.00 1.59 8.13
CA TYR A 85 9.30 1.63 6.70
C TYR A 85 8.34 0.72 5.97
N LEU A 86 7.65 1.27 4.96
CA LEU A 86 6.86 0.50 4.00
C LEU A 86 7.70 0.26 2.74
N GLY A 87 7.97 -0.99 2.44
CA GLY A 87 8.55 -1.42 1.17
C GLY A 87 7.46 -1.85 0.19
N LEU A 88 7.55 -1.35 -1.04
CA LEU A 88 6.71 -1.75 -2.16
C LEU A 88 7.61 -2.08 -3.34
N ARG A 89 7.39 -3.25 -3.95
CA ARG A 89 8.16 -3.69 -5.11
C ARG A 89 7.27 -4.40 -6.10
N LEU A 90 7.27 -3.92 -7.34
CA LEU A 90 6.64 -4.63 -8.46
C LEU A 90 7.42 -5.90 -8.77
N THR A 91 6.78 -7.05 -8.59
CA THR A 91 7.34 -8.37 -8.92
C THR A 91 6.89 -8.85 -10.28
N ARG A 92 5.75 -8.36 -10.76
CA ARG A 92 5.23 -8.62 -12.10
C ARG A 92 4.42 -7.44 -12.60
N ALA A 93 4.63 -7.06 -13.85
CA ALA A 93 3.82 -6.07 -14.53
C ALA A 93 2.67 -6.74 -15.31
N ALA A 94 1.51 -6.10 -15.33
CA ALA A 94 0.39 -6.46 -16.19
C ALA A 94 0.73 -6.19 -17.67
N ASP A 95 0.04 -6.90 -18.58
CA ASP A 95 0.14 -6.62 -20.01
C ASP A 95 -0.34 -5.21 -20.32
N GLY A 96 0.45 -4.46 -21.10
CA GLY A 96 0.15 -3.07 -21.44
C GLY A 96 0.41 -2.06 -20.31
N ALA A 97 0.99 -2.48 -19.17
CA ALA A 97 1.42 -1.53 -18.13
C ALA A 97 2.50 -0.58 -18.66
N GLU A 98 2.34 0.72 -18.41
CA GLU A 98 3.25 1.79 -18.79
C GLU A 98 3.43 2.82 -17.67
N GLY A 99 4.53 3.57 -17.71
CA GLY A 99 4.87 4.58 -16.69
C GLY A 99 5.22 3.99 -15.32
N ASP A 100 5.26 4.83 -14.30
CA ASP A 100 5.62 4.45 -12.92
C ASP A 100 4.39 4.18 -12.05
N ILE A 101 4.57 3.36 -11.02
CA ILE A 101 3.60 3.24 -9.92
C ILE A 101 3.99 4.24 -8.84
N VAL A 102 3.05 5.09 -8.43
CA VAL A 102 3.29 6.12 -7.42
C VAL A 102 2.31 5.98 -6.28
N VAL A 103 2.80 5.90 -5.05
CA VAL A 103 1.94 6.01 -3.86
C VAL A 103 1.61 7.47 -3.65
N ARG A 104 0.37 7.85 -3.92
CA ARG A 104 -0.09 9.24 -3.76
C ARG A 104 -0.43 9.56 -2.32
N GLN A 105 -0.94 8.58 -1.59
CA GLN A 105 -1.47 8.75 -0.25
C GLN A 105 -1.09 7.52 0.55
N LEU A 106 -0.57 7.73 1.75
CA LEU A 106 -0.23 6.71 2.73
C LEU A 106 -0.71 7.20 4.08
N GLU A 107 -1.58 6.42 4.72
CA GLU A 107 -2.19 6.74 5.99
C GLU A 107 -2.02 5.59 6.95
N CYS A 108 -1.70 5.94 8.19
CA CYS A 108 -1.77 5.05 9.33
C CYS A 108 -2.86 5.59 10.25
N PHE A 109 -3.81 4.75 10.63
CA PHE A 109 -4.86 5.12 11.56
C PHE A 109 -4.89 4.15 12.73
N VAL A 110 -4.98 4.71 13.93
CA VAL A 110 -5.18 3.97 15.17
C VAL A 110 -6.59 4.26 15.64
N ARG A 111 -7.42 3.24 15.77
CA ARG A 111 -8.73 3.39 16.42
C ARG A 111 -8.55 3.09 17.91
N ALA A 112 -8.91 4.07 18.74
CA ALA A 112 -8.89 4.00 20.20
C ALA A 112 -10.13 3.29 20.74
#